data_AF-A0A1R1F8F4-F1
#
_entry.id   AF-A0A1R1F8F4-F1
#
_cell.length_a   1.000
_cell.length_b   1.000
_cell.length_c   1.000
_cell.angle_alpha   90.00
_cell.angle_beta   90.00
_cell.angle_gamma   90.00
#
_symmetry.space_group_name_H-M   'P 1'
#
loop_
_entity.id
_entity.type
_entity.pdbx_description
1 polymer ?
#
loop_
_entity_poly.entity_id
_entity_poly.type
_entity_poly.pdbx_seq_one_letter_code
_entity_poly.pdbx_strand_id
1 'polypeptide(L)'
;MKHVHIIFSLLFIMLGIVIITISKMIEEVIPKLGYAAFQSAAAGSYDSSAYQVNFELNYWIGAICVLGGVICLLARMNWVQNSIREMNIRNKAFDETHNYDDTRELK
;
A
#
# COMPACT_ATOMS: atom_id res chain seq x y z
N MET A 1 0.61 17.15 11.45
CA MET A 1 -0.08 15.88 11.07
C MET A 1 0.16 15.38 9.64
N LYS A 2 0.98 16.05 8.79
CA LYS A 2 1.15 15.66 7.36
C LYS A 2 1.86 14.30 7.15
N HIS A 3 2.77 13.91 8.04
CA HIS A 3 3.49 12.63 7.96
C HIS A 3 2.68 11.45 8.48
N VAL A 4 1.69 11.69 9.35
CA VAL A 4 0.87 10.63 9.96
C VAL A 4 0.10 9.86 8.88
N HIS A 5 -0.45 10.55 7.88
CA HIS A 5 -1.16 9.90 6.77
C HIS A 5 -0.25 9.02 5.91
N ILE A 6 1.01 9.42 5.70
CA ILE A 6 1.98 8.64 4.93
C ILE A 6 2.35 7.38 5.71
N ILE A 7 2.64 7.53 7.01
CA ILE A 7 2.94 6.39 7.89
C ILE A 7 1.75 5.43 7.94
N PHE A 8 0.53 5.94 8.08
CA PHE A 8 -0.68 5.11 8.14
C PHE A 8 -0.93 4.37 6.82
N SER A 9 -0.71 5.04 5.67
CA SER A 9 -0.80 4.42 4.34
C SER A 9 0.22 3.30 4.16
N LEU A 10 1.48 3.51 4.56
CA LEU A 10 2.51 2.47 4.52
C LEU A 10 2.17 1.28 5.43
N LEU A 11 1.67 1.55 6.64
CA LEU A 11 1.21 0.50 7.56
C LEU A 11 0.06 -0.31 6.96
N PHE A 12 -0.88 0.34 6.27
CA PHE A 12 -2.01 -0.32 5.62
C PHE A 12 -1.56 -1.23 4.46
N ILE A 13 -0.58 -0.76 3.67
CA ILE A 13 0.04 -1.57 2.60
C ILE A 13 0.74 -2.79 3.21
N MET A 14 1.57 -2.59 4.23
CA MET A 14 2.27 -3.67 4.93
C MET A 14 1.30 -4.68 5.51
N LEU A 15 0.23 -4.22 6.16
CA LEU A 15 -0.81 -5.09 6.71
C LEU A 15 -1.49 -5.92 5.62
N GLY A 16 -1.86 -5.30 4.50
CA GLY A 16 -2.47 -6.01 3.37
C GLY A 16 -1.56 -7.11 2.79
N ILE A 17 -0.25 -6.82 2.65
CA ILE A 17 0.75 -7.81 2.22
C ILE A 17 0.81 -8.97 3.22
N VAL A 18 0.89 -8.68 4.52
CA VAL A 18 0.97 -9.70 5.58
C VAL A 18 -0.26 -10.62 5.55
N ILE A 19 -1.47 -10.07 5.39
CA ILE A 19 -2.71 -10.85 5.30
C ILE A 19 -2.64 -11.82 4.12
N ILE A 20 -2.25 -11.35 2.93
CA ILE A 20 -2.13 -12.18 1.73
C ILE A 20 -1.07 -13.27 1.91
N THR A 21 0.09 -12.92 2.47
CA THR A 21 1.19 -13.86 2.69
C THR A 21 0.81 -14.95 3.68
N ILE A 22 0.20 -14.61 4.82
CA ILE A 22 -0.23 -15.58 5.82
C ILE A 22 -1.30 -16.50 5.23
N SER A 23 -2.29 -15.96 4.51
CA SER A 23 -3.30 -16.77 3.83
C SER A 23 -2.69 -17.77 2.85
N LYS A 24 -1.70 -17.34 2.05
CA LYS A 24 -0.97 -18.24 1.13
C LYS A 24 -0.20 -19.33 1.87
N MET A 25 0.50 -18.99 2.95
CA MET A 25 1.20 -19.99 3.75
C MET A 25 0.24 -21.02 4.33
N ILE A 26 -0.91 -20.58 4.85
CA ILE A 26 -1.89 -21.47 5.46
C ILE A 26 -2.54 -22.40 4.42
N GLU A 27 -2.87 -21.90 3.22
CA GLU A 27 -3.35 -22.74 2.10
C GLU A 27 -2.38 -23.88 1.78
N GLU A 28 -1.08 -23.63 1.86
CA GLU A 28 -0.07 -24.63 1.53
C GLU A 28 0.24 -25.58 2.70
N VAL A 29 0.17 -25.06 3.93
CA VAL A 29 0.55 -25.80 5.14
C VAL A 29 -0.58 -26.69 5.65
N ILE A 30 -1.85 -26.25 5.57
CA ILE A 30 -2.99 -27.04 6.09
C ILE A 30 -3.11 -28.42 5.45
N PRO A 31 -3.05 -28.58 4.12
CA PRO A 31 -3.11 -29.91 3.51
C PRO A 31 -1.96 -30.81 3.98
N LYS A 32 -0.75 -30.27 4.09
CA LYS A 32 0.44 -31.00 4.55
C LYS A 32 0.31 -31.44 6.01
N LEU A 33 -0.20 -30.57 6.88
CA LEU A 33 -0.50 -30.90 8.28
C LEU A 33 -1.62 -31.94 8.38
N GLY A 34 -2.67 -31.80 7.56
CA GLY A 34 -3.75 -32.79 7.45
C GLY A 34 -3.23 -34.15 7.04
N TYR A 35 -2.30 -34.21 6.09
CA TYR A 35 -1.65 -35.45 5.67
C TYR A 35 -0.78 -36.07 6.78
N ALA A 36 0.01 -35.26 7.49
CA ALA A 36 0.82 -35.74 8.61
C ALA A 36 -0.06 -36.30 9.73
N ALA A 37 -1.13 -35.59 10.10
CA ALA A 37 -2.11 -36.07 11.09
C ALA A 37 -2.81 -37.36 10.63
N PHE A 38 -3.18 -37.44 9.35
CA PHE A 38 -3.78 -38.62 8.76
C PHE A 38 -2.87 -39.86 8.82
N GLN A 39 -1.60 -39.71 8.42
CA GLN A 39 -0.60 -40.77 8.54
C GLN A 39 -0.40 -41.18 10.01
N SER A 40 -0.39 -40.21 10.92
CA SER A 40 -0.24 -40.45 12.35
C SER A 40 -1.40 -41.26 12.94
N ALA A 41 -2.61 -41.07 12.40
CA ALA A 41 -3.82 -41.77 12.80
C ALA A 41 -3.97 -43.17 12.16
N ALA A 42 -3.07 -43.57 11.25
CA ALA A 42 -3.16 -44.81 10.48
C ALA A 42 -4.53 -45.04 9.80
N ALA A 43 -5.23 -43.95 9.47
CA ALA A 43 -6.52 -44.01 8.80
C ALA A 43 -6.34 -44.28 7.30
N GLY A 44 -7.39 -44.82 6.63
CA GLY A 44 -7.37 -45.41 5.28
C GLY A 44 -6.85 -44.55 4.11
N SER A 45 -7.70 -44.04 3.22
CA SER A 45 -7.28 -43.18 2.09
C SER A 45 -7.34 -41.68 2.44
N TYR A 46 -6.23 -40.95 2.19
CA TYR A 46 -6.16 -39.50 2.35
C TYR A 46 -6.74 -38.78 1.13
N ASP A 47 -7.55 -37.74 1.35
CA ASP A 47 -7.99 -36.80 0.32
C ASP A 47 -7.64 -35.37 0.73
N SER A 48 -6.75 -34.73 -0.04
CA SER A 48 -6.32 -33.35 0.21
C SER A 48 -7.43 -32.32 -0.03
N SER A 49 -8.43 -32.65 -0.84
CA SER A 49 -9.52 -31.72 -1.17
C SER A 49 -10.40 -31.41 0.04
N ALA A 50 -10.52 -32.36 0.97
CA ALA A 50 -11.23 -32.19 2.23
C ALA A 50 -10.57 -31.19 3.21
N TYR A 51 -9.32 -30.79 2.93
CA TYR A 51 -8.54 -29.85 3.75
C TYR A 51 -8.30 -28.51 3.04
N GLN A 52 -8.94 -28.26 1.89
CA GLN A 52 -8.86 -26.96 1.25
C GLN A 52 -9.56 -25.91 2.10
N VAL A 53 -8.86 -24.80 2.35
CA VAL A 53 -9.40 -23.66 3.08
C VAL A 53 -9.59 -22.50 2.12
N ASN A 54 -10.79 -21.95 2.08
CA ASN A 54 -11.10 -20.81 1.24
C ASN A 54 -10.67 -19.51 1.94
N PHE A 55 -9.62 -18.87 1.42
CA PHE A 55 -9.14 -17.55 1.87
C PHE A 55 -9.48 -16.41 0.90
N GLU A 56 -10.44 -16.60 -0.01
CA GLU A 56 -10.87 -15.59 -0.97
C GLU A 56 -11.20 -14.24 -0.31
N LEU A 57 -11.92 -14.27 0.83
CA LEU A 57 -12.20 -13.07 1.61
C LEU A 57 -10.93 -12.39 2.14
N ASN A 58 -9.94 -13.16 2.60
CA ASN A 58 -8.68 -12.61 3.08
C ASN A 58 -7.89 -11.96 1.95
N TYR A 59 -7.92 -12.54 0.75
CA TYR A 59 -7.30 -11.92 -0.43
C TYR A 59 -8.00 -10.63 -0.83
N TRP A 60 -9.33 -10.58 -0.80
CA TRP A 60 -10.08 -9.36 -1.05
C TRP A 60 -9.76 -8.27 -0.03
N ILE A 61 -9.73 -8.60 1.26
CA ILE A 61 -9.40 -7.66 2.34
C ILE A 61 -7.95 -7.16 2.20
N GLY A 62 -7.01 -8.06 1.93
CA GLY A 62 -5.61 -7.72 1.70
C GLY A 62 -5.42 -6.83 0.48
N ALA A 63 -6.10 -7.14 -0.64
CA ALA A 63 -6.05 -6.35 -1.86
C ALA A 63 -6.64 -4.94 -1.66
N ILE A 64 -7.77 -4.81 -0.96
CA ILE A 64 -8.37 -3.51 -0.62
C ILE A 64 -7.43 -2.70 0.28
N CYS A 65 -6.77 -3.35 1.25
CA CYS A 65 -5.78 -2.67 2.10
C CYS A 65 -4.61 -2.13 1.28
N VAL A 66 -4.03 -2.93 0.39
CA VAL A 66 -2.92 -2.49 -0.47
C VAL A 66 -3.36 -1.36 -1.40
N LEU A 67 -4.49 -1.52 -2.09
CA LEU A 67 -5.03 -0.53 -3.01
C LEU A 67 -5.35 0.79 -2.30
N GLY A 68 -6.07 0.74 -1.17
CA GLY A 68 -6.42 1.93 -0.39
C GLY A 68 -5.18 2.67 0.12
N GLY A 69 -4.18 1.92 0.60
CA GLY A 69 -2.91 2.47 1.02
C GLY A 69 -2.17 3.17 -0.13
N VAL A 70 -2.03 2.52 -1.29
CA VAL A 70 -1.34 3.07 -2.47
C VAL A 70 -2.05 4.32 -3.00
N ILE A 71 -3.38 4.29 -3.13
CA ILE A 71 -4.16 5.45 -3.61
C ILE A 71 -3.96 6.66 -2.69
N CYS A 72 -4.01 6.45 -1.37
CA CYS A 72 -3.79 7.52 -0.40
C CYS A 72 -2.38 8.12 -0.53
N LEU A 73 -1.36 7.27 -0.75
CA LEU A 73 0.02 7.68 -0.91
C LEU A 73 0.20 8.55 -2.17
N LEU A 74 -0.32 8.08 -3.31
CA LEU A 74 -0.25 8.79 -4.59
C LEU A 74 -1.00 10.13 -4.56
N ALA A 75 -2.22 10.14 -4.00
CA ALA A 75 -3.00 11.37 -3.86
C ALA A 75 -2.22 12.43 -3.05
N ARG A 76 -1.51 12.01 -2.01
CA ARG A 76 -0.72 12.92 -1.20
C ARG A 76 0.53 13.43 -1.92
N MET A 77 1.24 12.57 -2.65
CA MET A 77 2.40 12.97 -3.46
C MET A 77 2.01 13.99 -4.53
N ASN A 78 0.91 13.75 -5.24
CA ASN A 78 0.40 14.68 -6.25
C ASN A 78 0.03 16.05 -5.65
N TRP A 79 -0.59 16.06 -4.47
CA TRP A 79 -0.93 17.31 -3.78
C TRP A 79 0.31 18.12 -3.37
N VAL A 80 1.34 17.43 -2.86
CA VAL A 80 2.62 18.06 -2.48
C VAL A 80 3.31 18.63 -3.71
N GLN A 81 3.38 17.87 -4.82
CA GLN A 81 4.00 18.36 -6.04
C GLN A 81 3.25 19.55 -6.64
N ASN A 82 1.92 19.54 -6.66
CA ASN A 82 1.15 20.68 -7.15
C ASN A 82 1.38 21.93 -6.29
N SER A 83 1.44 21.76 -4.97
CA SER A 83 1.71 22.87 -4.03
C SER A 83 3.10 23.48 -4.25
N ILE A 84 4.13 22.66 -4.48
CA ILE A 84 5.49 23.13 -4.80
C ILE A 84 5.51 23.85 -6.15
N ARG A 85 4.80 23.32 -7.16
CA ARG A 85 4.70 23.93 -8.47
C ARG A 85 4.10 25.33 -8.41
N GLU A 86 3.00 25.50 -7.68
CA GLU A 86 2.37 26.81 -7.49
C GLU A 86 3.28 27.79 -6.76
N MET A 87 4.01 27.35 -5.74
CA MET A 87 4.98 28.20 -5.05
C MET A 87 6.08 28.67 -6.00
N ASN A 88 6.60 27.79 -6.84
CA ASN A 88 7.69 28.14 -7.77
C ASN A 88 7.23 29.15 -8.83
N ILE A 89 5.99 29.02 -9.33
CA ILE A 89 5.40 29.98 -10.28
C ILE A 89 5.25 31.36 -9.62
N ARG A 90 4.72 31.41 -8.39
CA ARG A 90 4.58 32.68 -7.67
C ARG A 90 5.92 33.34 -7.38
N ASN A 91 6.93 32.55 -7.01
CA ASN A 91 8.27 33.07 -6.73
C ASN A 91 8.90 33.65 -7.99
N LYS A 92 8.78 32.95 -9.13
CA LYS A 92 9.25 33.46 -10.41
C LYS A 92 8.58 34.77 -10.82
N ALA A 93 7.26 34.88 -10.64
CA ALA A 93 6.51 36.10 -10.93
C ALA A 93 6.94 37.28 -10.04
N PHE A 94 7.25 37.01 -8.76
CA PHE A 94 7.79 37.99 -7.83
C PHE A 94 9.20 38.47 -8.23
N ASP A 95 10.09 37.54 -8.59
CA ASP A 95 11.45 37.87 -9.04
C ASP A 95 11.41 38.72 -10.33
N GLU A 96 10.56 38.37 -11.30
CA GLU A 96 10.39 39.13 -12.54
C GLU A 96 9.86 40.55 -12.31
N THR A 97 8.94 40.74 -11.35
CA THR A 97 8.41 42.07 -11.01
C THR A 97 9.43 42.92 -10.25
N HIS A 98 10.19 42.33 -9.33
CA HIS A 98 11.27 43.05 -8.63
C HIS A 98 12.37 43.51 -9.60
N ASN A 99 12.80 42.65 -10.52
CA ASN A 99 13.84 42.98 -11.50
C ASN A 99 13.38 44.09 -12.47
N TYR A 100 12.09 44.12 -12.81
CA TYR A 100 11.50 45.18 -13.64
C TYR A 100 11.47 46.55 -12.94
N ASP A 101 11.22 46.60 -11.62
CA ASP A 101 11.22 47.86 -10.87
C ASP A 101 12.63 48.42 -10.69
N ASP A 102 13.61 47.55 -10.39
CA ASP A 102 15.03 47.92 -10.21
C ASP A 102 15.63 48.54 -11.48
N THR A 103 15.25 48.02 -12.65
CA THR A 103 15.69 48.55 -13.95
C THR A 103 15.02 49.87 -14.34
N ARG A 104 13.90 50.23 -13.67
CA ARG A 104 13.19 51.51 -13.88
C ARG A 104 13.79 52.64 -13.05
N GLU A 105 14.24 52.36 -11.83
CA GLU A 105 14.88 53.36 -10.96
C GLU A 105 16.28 53.78 -11.44
N LEU A 106 16.92 52.98 -12.31
CA LEU A 106 18.23 53.26 -12.90
C LEU A 106 18.18 54.18 -14.14
N LYS A 107 17.00 54.66 -14.56
CA LYS A 107 16.81 55.47 -15.78
C LYS A 107 16.31 56.87 -15.50
#